data_AF-A0AAV4J3L1-F1
#
_entry.id   AF-A0AAV4J3L1-F1
#
_cell.length_a   1.000
_cell.length_b   1.000
_cell.length_c   1.000
_cell.angle_alpha   90.00
_cell.angle_beta   90.00
_cell.angle_gamma   90.00
#
_symmetry.space_group_name_H-M   'P 1'
#
loop_
_entity.id
_entity.type
_entity.pdbx_description
1 polymer ?
#
loop_
_entity_poly.entity_id
_entity_poly.type
_entity_poly.pdbx_seq_one_letter_code
_entity_poly.pdbx_strand_id
1 'polypeptide(L)'
;MLEICTYFSSNTVPPFGTRTLPDILNADIDPRRIDDRCEKIPAPWEEHNITFDLSLTSLKKEDTSEMVFRQKFAQLREKHTTYNEAFTDGSQREKVAAASFYPKDPDKPEQTRLNDDFTVFNAELEGISLAFK
;
A
#
# COMPACT_ATOMS: atom_id res chain seq x y z
N MET A 1 23.16 15.98 -23.07
CA MET A 1 22.89 14.54 -23.28
C MET A 1 21.97 14.17 -22.14
N LEU A 2 20.68 13.95 -22.42
CA LEU A 2 19.67 13.63 -21.40
C LEU A 2 19.93 12.18 -20.94
N GLU A 3 20.56 12.00 -19.78
CA GLU A 3 20.58 10.70 -19.11
C GLU A 3 19.20 10.45 -18.51
N ILE A 4 18.28 9.94 -19.35
CA ILE A 4 17.04 9.37 -18.85
C ILE A 4 17.49 8.19 -17.96
N CYS A 5 17.21 8.26 -16.66
CA CYS A 5 17.51 7.18 -15.71
C CYS A 5 16.87 5.88 -16.18
N THR A 6 17.65 5.07 -16.89
CA THR A 6 17.20 3.86 -17.54
C THR A 6 18.07 2.72 -17.03
N TYR A 7 17.56 2.00 -16.02
CA TYR A 7 18.06 0.67 -15.72
C TYR A 7 17.57 -0.25 -16.85
N PHE A 8 18.46 -0.58 -17.79
CA PHE A 8 18.15 -1.52 -18.87
C PHE A 8 18.49 -2.95 -18.44
N SER A 9 17.45 -3.79 -18.36
CA SER A 9 17.55 -5.24 -18.50
C SER A 9 16.92 -5.63 -19.84
N SER A 10 17.48 -6.59 -20.56
CA SER A 10 17.07 -6.94 -21.93
C SER A 10 15.66 -7.51 -22.07
N ASN A 11 14.95 -7.74 -20.95
CA ASN A 11 13.60 -8.31 -20.90
C ASN A 11 12.54 -7.38 -20.30
N THR A 12 12.83 -6.09 -20.10
CA THR A 12 11.89 -5.14 -19.48
C THR A 12 11.25 -4.19 -20.50
N VAL A 13 9.95 -3.94 -20.33
CA VAL A 13 9.20 -2.89 -21.05
C VAL A 13 9.98 -1.57 -20.96
N PRO A 14 10.15 -0.82 -22.06
CA PRO A 14 10.91 0.41 -22.04
C PRO A 14 10.37 1.39 -20.97
N PRO A 15 11.25 2.15 -20.30
CA PRO A 15 10.84 3.14 -19.30
C PRO A 15 9.78 4.10 -19.86
N PHE A 16 8.89 4.57 -18.97
CA PHE A 16 7.77 5.43 -19.36
C PHE A 16 8.21 6.62 -20.20
N GLY A 17 9.29 7.31 -19.81
CA GLY A 17 9.84 8.45 -20.55
C GLY A 17 10.25 8.12 -21.99
N THR A 18 10.79 6.92 -22.25
CA THR A 18 11.11 6.46 -23.60
C THR A 18 9.85 6.19 -24.42
N ARG A 19 8.80 5.65 -23.78
CA ARG A 19 7.52 5.35 -24.44
C ARG A 19 6.73 6.61 -24.76
N THR A 20 6.81 7.65 -23.94
CA THR A 20 6.10 8.92 -24.14
C THR A 20 6.86 9.93 -24.99
N LEU A 21 8.14 9.70 -25.27
CA LEU A 21 8.96 10.61 -26.07
C LEU A 21 8.33 10.94 -27.44
N PRO A 22 7.75 9.97 -28.20
CA PRO A 22 7.07 10.29 -29.45
C PRO A 22 5.89 11.26 -29.26
N ASP A 23 5.10 11.10 -28.20
CA ASP A 23 3.95 11.96 -27.91
C ASP A 23 4.40 13.37 -27.50
N ILE A 24 5.48 13.48 -26.72
CA ILE A 24 6.09 14.75 -26.32
C ILE A 24 6.58 15.52 -27.56
N LEU A 25 7.27 14.83 -28.47
CA LEU A 25 7.73 15.43 -29.73
C LEU A 25 6.56 15.85 -30.63
N ASN A 26 5.51 15.03 -30.70
CA ASN A 26 4.29 15.36 -31.45
C ASN A 26 3.53 16.56 -30.88
N ALA A 27 3.67 16.82 -29.58
CA ALA A 27 3.09 17.98 -28.91
C ALA A 27 3.95 19.27 -29.03
N ASP A 28 5.03 19.25 -29.82
CA ASP A 28 5.99 20.35 -29.98
C ASP A 28 6.61 20.83 -28.65
N ILE A 29 6.74 19.91 -27.70
CA ILE A 29 7.40 20.15 -26.42
C ILE A 29 8.88 19.83 -26.58
N ASP A 30 9.75 20.81 -26.37
CA ASP A 30 11.20 20.60 -26.39
C ASP A 30 11.65 19.76 -25.18
N PRO A 31 12.11 18.50 -25.37
CA PRO A 31 12.48 17.62 -24.27
C PRO A 31 13.67 18.14 -23.46
N ARG A 32 14.47 19.06 -24.02
CA ARG A 32 15.60 19.70 -23.32
C ARG A 32 15.16 20.71 -22.26
N ARG A 33 13.89 21.11 -22.30
CA ARG A 33 13.26 22.00 -21.31
C ARG A 33 12.55 21.22 -20.21
N ILE A 34 12.48 19.89 -20.35
CA ILE A 34 12.00 19.01 -19.29
C ILE A 34 13.14 18.91 -18.27
N ASP A 35 12.79 19.18 -17.02
CA ASP A 35 13.69 19.02 -15.90
C ASP A 35 14.22 17.59 -15.84
N ASP A 36 15.54 17.42 -15.93
CA ASP A 36 16.22 16.13 -15.91
C ASP A 36 16.64 15.71 -14.49
N ARG A 37 16.27 16.51 -13.48
CA ARG A 37 16.44 16.13 -12.08
C ARG A 37 15.61 14.89 -11.78
N CYS A 38 16.26 13.74 -11.81
CA CYS A 38 15.78 12.55 -11.15
C CYS A 38 16.07 12.72 -9.66
N GLU A 39 15.15 13.34 -8.92
CA GLU A 39 15.15 13.19 -7.48
C GLU A 39 15.08 11.69 -7.19
N LYS A 40 16.19 11.14 -6.69
CA LYS A 40 16.18 9.82 -6.08
C LYS A 40 15.38 9.96 -4.79
N ILE A 41 14.07 9.99 -4.93
CA ILE A 41 13.17 9.74 -3.82
C ILE A 41 13.44 8.26 -3.52
N PRO A 42 14.13 7.94 -2.41
CA PRO A 42 14.31 6.55 -2.02
C PRO A 42 12.91 5.95 -1.98
N ALA A 43 12.79 4.73 -2.52
CA ALA A 43 11.48 4.14 -2.53
C ALA A 43 10.97 4.03 -1.08
N PRO A 44 9.67 4.15 -0.79
CA PRO A 44 9.19 4.17 0.59
C PRO A 44 9.63 2.96 1.45
N TRP A 45 9.97 1.84 0.80
CA TRP A 45 10.54 0.64 1.43
C TRP A 45 12.06 0.68 1.69
N GLU A 46 12.76 1.70 1.19
CA GLU A 46 14.19 1.96 1.42
C GLU A 46 14.42 2.91 2.62
N GLU A 47 13.44 3.77 2.94
CA GLU A 47 13.50 4.70 4.09
C GLU A 47 13.03 4.08 5.42
N HIS A 48 12.21 3.03 5.35
CA HIS A 48 11.58 2.46 6.54
C HIS A 48 11.88 0.96 6.68
N ASN A 49 12.37 0.56 7.86
CA ASN A 49 12.49 -0.85 8.24
C ASN A 49 11.11 -1.41 8.58
N ILE A 50 10.31 -1.69 7.55
CA ILE A 50 9.01 -2.34 7.69
C ILE A 50 9.26 -3.83 7.88
N THR A 51 8.91 -4.34 9.06
CA THR A 51 8.99 -5.78 9.35
C THR A 51 7.63 -6.42 9.13
N PHE A 52 7.56 -7.41 8.24
CA PHE A 52 6.33 -8.16 7.96
C PHE A 52 6.35 -9.51 8.70
N ASP A 53 5.40 -9.72 9.60
CA ASP A 53 5.12 -11.05 10.16
C ASP A 53 3.91 -11.66 9.42
N LEU A 54 4.21 -12.61 8.52
CA LEU A 54 3.20 -13.35 7.75
C LEU A 54 2.92 -14.74 8.32
N SER A 55 3.32 -15.03 9.57
CA SER A 55 3.22 -16.39 10.15
C SER A 55 1.81 -16.97 10.15
N LEU A 56 0.78 -16.12 10.27
CA LEU A 56 -0.63 -16.54 10.23
C LEU A 56 -1.09 -17.05 8.86
N THR A 57 -0.40 -16.68 7.77
CA THR A 57 -0.75 -17.13 6.41
C THR A 57 -0.54 -18.62 6.19
N SER A 58 0.27 -19.26 7.05
CA SER A 58 0.46 -20.72 7.03
C SER A 58 -0.78 -21.50 7.48
N LEU A 59 -1.72 -20.84 8.15
CA LEU A 59 -2.95 -21.44 8.65
C LEU A 59 -4.06 -21.30 7.61
N LYS A 60 -4.65 -22.43 7.21
CA LYS A 60 -5.80 -22.43 6.29
C LYS A 60 -7.08 -22.05 7.03
N LYS A 61 -7.81 -21.06 6.50
CA LYS A 61 -9.09 -20.60 7.09
C LYS A 61 -10.16 -21.70 7.14
N GLU A 62 -10.16 -22.60 6.16
CA GLU A 62 -11.11 -23.70 6.03
C GLU A 62 -10.95 -24.79 7.10
N ASP A 63 -9.72 -25.09 7.51
CA ASP A 63 -9.39 -26.24 8.36
C ASP A 63 -8.91 -25.85 9.77
N THR A 64 -8.70 -24.55 10.02
CA THR A 64 -8.16 -24.05 11.30
C THR A 64 -9.29 -23.50 12.18
N SER A 65 -9.40 -24.02 13.39
CA SER A 65 -10.35 -23.51 14.38
C SER A 65 -10.09 -22.04 14.71
N GLU A 66 -11.17 -21.28 14.87
CA GLU A 66 -11.14 -19.87 15.30
C GLU A 66 -10.33 -19.66 16.59
N MET A 67 -10.38 -20.63 17.52
CA MET A 67 -9.64 -20.56 18.78
C MET A 67 -8.12 -20.56 18.56
N VAL A 68 -7.64 -21.26 17.54
CA VAL A 68 -6.22 -21.29 17.18
C VAL A 68 -5.79 -19.93 16.63
N PHE A 69 -6.59 -19.30 15.78
CA PHE A 69 -6.31 -17.94 15.29
C PHE A 69 -6.26 -16.93 16.43
N ARG A 70 -7.24 -16.97 17.35
CA ARG A 70 -7.28 -16.08 18.53
C ARG A 70 -6.03 -16.26 19.39
N GLN A 71 -5.62 -17.49 19.64
CA GLN A 71 -4.40 -17.78 20.41
C GLN A 71 -3.14 -17.24 19.71
N LYS A 72 -2.98 -17.51 18.41
CA LYS A 72 -1.81 -17.05 17.65
C LYS A 72 -1.74 -15.53 17.55
N PHE A 73 -2.89 -14.88 17.37
CA PHE A 73 -3.00 -13.44 17.38
C PHE A 73 -2.64 -12.82 18.74
N ALA A 74 -3.10 -13.41 19.85
CA ALA A 74 -2.70 -12.97 21.19
C ALA A 74 -1.17 -13.08 21.40
N GLN A 75 -0.57 -14.19 20.97
CA GLN A 75 0.89 -14.38 21.01
C GLN A 75 1.66 -13.36 20.18
N LEU A 76 1.10 -12.91 19.04
CA LEU A 76 1.71 -11.83 18.25
C LEU A 76 1.64 -10.50 18.99
N ARG A 77 0.49 -10.15 19.56
CA ARG A 77 0.33 -8.91 20.35
C ARG A 77 1.30 -8.85 21.53
N GLU A 78 1.52 -9.97 22.23
CA GLU A 78 2.47 -10.04 23.34
C GLU A 78 3.92 -9.73 22.93
N LYS A 79 4.31 -9.98 21.68
CA LYS A 79 5.65 -9.63 21.16
C LYS A 79 5.81 -8.14 20.89
N HIS A 80 4.71 -7.40 20.72
CA HIS A 80 4.69 -6.02 20.25
C HIS A 80 4.05 -5.05 21.25
N THR A 81 4.27 -5.27 22.55
CA THR A 81 3.66 -4.48 23.64
C THR A 81 4.09 -3.01 23.70
N THR A 82 5.21 -2.65 23.07
CA THR A 82 5.72 -1.28 23.01
C THR A 82 5.18 -0.47 21.83
N TYR A 83 4.38 -1.07 20.96
CA TYR A 83 3.85 -0.42 19.75
C TYR A 83 2.39 0.00 19.96
N ASN A 84 1.97 1.04 19.24
CA ASN A 84 0.56 1.35 19.09
C ASN A 84 -0.05 0.37 18.10
N GLU A 85 -1.14 -0.29 18.52
CA GLU A 85 -1.85 -1.25 17.69
C GLU A 85 -2.91 -0.52 16.87
N ALA A 86 -2.91 -0.81 15.57
CA ALA A 86 -3.94 -0.36 14.65
C ALA A 86 -4.43 -1.55 13.84
N PHE A 87 -5.74 -1.79 13.87
CA PHE A 87 -6.36 -2.81 13.05
C PHE A 87 -7.22 -2.14 12.01
N THR A 88 -6.94 -2.43 10.75
CA THR A 88 -7.65 -1.88 9.61
C THR A 88 -8.47 -2.99 8.95
N ASP A 89 -9.63 -2.63 8.41
CA ASP A 89 -10.40 -3.51 7.56
C ASP A 89 -10.98 -2.71 6.39
N GLY A 90 -10.65 -3.13 5.18
CA GLY A 90 -11.23 -2.64 3.95
C GLY A 90 -12.29 -3.62 3.46
N SER A 91 -13.54 -3.17 3.38
CA SER A 91 -14.62 -3.98 2.81
C SER A 91 -15.19 -3.33 1.57
N GLN A 92 -15.58 -4.15 0.59
CA GLN A 92 -16.33 -3.72 -0.57
C GLN A 92 -17.54 -4.65 -0.75
N ARG A 93 -18.74 -4.08 -0.83
CA ARG A 93 -19.94 -4.78 -1.27
C ARG A 93 -20.52 -4.06 -2.47
N GLU A 94 -20.59 -4.78 -3.59
CA GLU A 94 -21.00 -4.24 -4.89
C GLU A 94 -20.14 -3.01 -5.25
N LYS A 95 -20.66 -1.81 -5.01
CA LYS A 95 -19.99 -0.52 -5.25
C LYS A 95 -19.55 0.20 -3.98
N VAL A 96 -20.06 -0.17 -2.81
CA VAL A 96 -19.75 0.57 -1.59
C VAL A 96 -18.51 0.00 -0.94
N ALA A 97 -17.46 0.81 -0.91
CA ALA A 97 -16.25 0.55 -0.15
C ALA A 97 -16.33 1.25 1.23
N ALA A 98 -15.81 0.61 2.26
CA ALA A 98 -15.75 1.16 3.61
C ALA A 98 -14.41 0.80 4.25
N ALA A 99 -13.86 1.75 5.00
CA ALA A 99 -12.64 1.57 5.77
C ALA A 99 -12.95 1.71 7.26
N SER A 100 -12.36 0.83 8.06
CA SER A 100 -12.46 0.90 9.52
C SER A 100 -11.07 0.89 10.15
N PHE A 101 -10.91 1.63 11.24
CA PHE A 101 -9.77 1.58 12.15
C PHE A 101 -10.29 1.26 13.55
N TYR A 102 -9.69 0.25 14.18
CA TYR A 102 -9.96 -0.10 15.57
C TYR A 102 -8.78 0.32 16.44
N PRO A 103 -8.93 1.37 17.26
CA PRO A 103 -7.93 1.72 18.26
C PRO A 103 -7.88 0.66 19.37
N LYS A 104 -6.93 0.81 20.30
CA LYS A 104 -6.75 -0.09 21.45
C LYS A 104 -8.03 -0.28 22.29
N ASP A 105 -8.92 0.70 22.27
CA ASP A 105 -10.28 0.61 22.80
C ASP A 105 -11.25 0.20 21.67
N PRO A 106 -11.65 -1.09 21.59
CA PRO A 106 -12.46 -1.60 20.49
C PRO A 106 -13.91 -1.08 20.49
N ASP A 107 -14.36 -0.42 21.57
CA ASP A 107 -15.72 0.10 21.70
C ASP A 107 -15.93 1.41 20.92
N LYS A 108 -14.86 1.97 20.32
CA LYS A 108 -14.89 3.22 19.54
C LYS A 108 -14.16 3.07 18.22
N PRO A 109 -14.66 2.25 17.28
CA PRO A 109 -14.08 2.18 15.94
C PRO A 109 -14.28 3.50 15.20
N GLU A 110 -13.28 3.91 14.43
CA GLU A 110 -13.42 4.97 13.44
C GLU A 110 -13.73 4.33 12.09
N GLN A 111 -14.81 4.76 11.45
CA GLN A 111 -15.28 4.19 10.20
C GLN A 111 -15.61 5.29 9.22
N THR A 112 -15.33 5.04 7.95
CA THR A 112 -15.71 5.95 6.87
C THR A 112 -16.26 5.17 5.68
N ARG A 113 -17.32 5.72 5.08
CA ARG A 113 -17.84 5.27 3.79
C ARG A 113 -17.04 5.95 2.69
N LEU A 114 -16.62 5.18 1.70
CA LEU A 114 -15.85 5.68 0.56
C LEU A 114 -16.76 5.89 -0.64
N ASN A 115 -16.19 6.49 -1.68
CA ASN A 115 -16.88 6.68 -2.95
C ASN A 115 -17.22 5.32 -3.59
N ASP A 116 -18.28 5.28 -4.37
CA ASP A 116 -18.80 4.09 -5.02
C ASP A 116 -17.86 3.53 -6.11
N ASP A 117 -16.91 4.36 -6.56
CA ASP A 117 -15.87 3.97 -7.52
C ASP A 117 -14.62 3.37 -6.84
N PHE A 118 -14.59 3.32 -5.51
CA PHE A 118 -13.42 2.83 -4.77
C PHE A 118 -13.43 1.30 -4.70
N THR A 119 -12.24 0.73 -4.86
CA THR A 119 -12.03 -0.72 -4.72
C THR A 119 -11.70 -1.09 -3.28
N VAL A 120 -11.71 -2.38 -2.97
CA VAL A 120 -11.20 -2.91 -1.68
C VAL A 120 -9.78 -2.43 -1.37
N PHE A 121 -8.92 -2.25 -2.38
CA PHE A 121 -7.54 -1.75 -2.16
C PHE A 121 -7.52 -0.28 -1.71
N ASN A 122 -8.42 0.55 -2.26
CA ASN A 122 -8.58 1.92 -1.80
C ASN A 122 -9.12 1.96 -0.37
N ALA A 123 -9.98 1.00 -0.01
CA ALA A 123 -10.50 0.88 1.34
C ALA A 123 -9.43 0.51 2.37
N GLU A 124 -8.57 -0.47 2.07
CA GLU A 124 -7.44 -0.81 2.94
C GLU A 124 -6.50 0.39 3.14
N LEU A 125 -6.21 1.12 2.06
CA LEU A 125 -5.35 2.31 2.14
C LEU A 125 -5.98 3.41 3.00
N GLU A 126 -7.27 3.67 2.86
CA GLU A 126 -7.94 4.66 3.72
C GLU A 126 -8.05 4.17 5.17
N GLY A 127 -8.17 2.86 5.41
CA GLY A 127 -8.12 2.28 6.76
C GLY A 127 -6.79 2.58 7.44
N ILE A 128 -5.68 2.42 6.72
CA ILE A 128 -4.36 2.83 7.18
C ILE A 128 -4.31 4.34 7.40
N SER A 129 -4.79 5.14 6.46
CA SER A 129 -4.84 6.60 6.58
C SER A 129 -5.58 7.06 7.85
N LEU A 130 -6.74 6.45 8.16
CA LEU A 130 -7.49 6.71 9.38
C LEU A 130 -6.69 6.40 10.65
N ALA A 131 -5.91 5.32 10.65
CA ALA A 131 -5.08 4.95 11.80
C ALA A 131 -3.93 5.94 12.09
N PHE A 132 -3.54 6.76 11.10
CA PHE A 132 -2.42 7.70 11.19
C PHE A 132 -2.84 9.18 11.07
N LYS A 133 -4.14 9.48 11.06
CA LYS A 133 -4.67 10.86 11.18
C LYS A 133 -4.45 11.42 12.59
#